data_AF-A0A210PJM4-F1
#
_entry.id   AF-A0A210PJM4-F1
#
_cell.length_a   1.000
_cell.length_b   1.000
_cell.length_c   1.000
_cell.angle_alpha   90.00
_cell.angle_beta   90.00
_cell.angle_gamma   90.00
#
_symmetry.space_group_name_H-M   'P 1'
#
loop_
_entity.id
_entity.type
_entity.pdbx_description
1 polymer ?
#
loop_
_entity_poly.entity_id
_entity_poly.type
_entity_poly.pdbx_seq_one_letter_code
_entity_poly.pdbx_strand_id
1 'polypeptide(L)'
;MASEQVKDLHNKMVDTISEMLVYKSDCWDRLLGKLNNSPLTPKDKGLINSIQDLFEGLMDKEYIGYGDYEKLRKKMSGIHNLAATEVMKYEKRIQRQIEMDEEESRKIGKRRRSENEEETGRRQEDHRARKRVRRESLGSNRTVTKDEKRKLHGDMVRELNDELGSGMVKNWASFKNNMKYKLDFGEAVLGDITDMYSACKEMMAKGKIEIGKYDKLIEVVEDVDKKLVDIINKYLEKMGIESTP
;
A
#
# COMPACT_ATOMS: atom_id res chain seq x y z
N MET A 1 -6.05 -16.76 -1.77
CA MET A 1 -5.40 -16.07 -2.90
C MET A 1 -4.86 -14.75 -2.37
N ALA A 2 -3.64 -14.38 -2.73
CA ALA A 2 -3.06 -13.09 -2.34
C ALA A 2 -3.80 -11.94 -3.01
N SER A 3 -3.89 -10.78 -2.34
CA SER A 3 -4.44 -9.56 -2.92
C SER A 3 -3.50 -8.99 -3.99
N GLU A 4 -4.05 -8.13 -4.85
CA GLU A 4 -3.27 -7.52 -5.94
C GLU A 4 -2.18 -6.60 -5.39
N GLN A 5 -2.40 -5.97 -4.24
CA GLN A 5 -1.38 -5.18 -3.55
C GLN A 5 -0.22 -6.05 -3.05
N VAL A 6 -0.50 -7.27 -2.57
CA VAL A 6 0.54 -8.23 -2.19
C VAL A 6 1.34 -8.70 -3.41
N LYS A 7 0.68 -8.96 -4.53
CA LYS A 7 1.35 -9.34 -5.79
C LYS A 7 2.22 -8.20 -6.33
N ASP A 8 1.73 -6.96 -6.31
CA ASP A 8 2.50 -5.80 -6.75
C ASP A 8 3.75 -5.59 -5.91
N LEU A 9 3.65 -5.74 -4.58
CA LEU A 9 4.80 -5.66 -3.69
C LEU A 9 5.81 -6.78 -3.96
N HIS A 10 5.35 -7.99 -4.27
CA HIS A 10 6.23 -9.09 -4.67
C HIS A 10 6.92 -8.80 -6.01
N ASN A 11 6.19 -8.36 -7.02
CA ASN A 11 6.76 -8.07 -8.34
C ASN A 11 7.82 -6.97 -8.24
N LYS A 12 7.54 -5.88 -7.50
CA LYS A 12 8.53 -4.83 -7.22
C LYS A 12 9.78 -5.35 -6.51
N MET A 13 9.61 -6.28 -5.57
CA MET A 13 10.74 -6.95 -4.93
C MET A 13 11.56 -7.74 -5.96
N VAL A 14 10.90 -8.58 -6.76
CA VAL A 14 11.54 -9.41 -7.79
C VAL A 14 12.32 -8.53 -8.78
N ASP A 15 11.73 -7.43 -9.25
CA ASP A 15 12.38 -6.46 -10.15
C ASP A 15 13.62 -5.84 -9.50
N THR A 16 13.48 -5.35 -8.27
CA THR A 16 14.60 -4.76 -7.51
C THR A 16 15.75 -5.75 -7.37
N ILE A 17 15.44 -7.01 -7.06
CA ILE A 17 16.46 -8.06 -6.90
C ILE A 17 17.07 -8.44 -8.26
N SER A 18 16.30 -8.42 -9.35
CA SER A 18 16.77 -8.68 -10.71
C SER A 18 17.85 -7.68 -11.13
N GLU A 19 17.68 -6.40 -10.77
CA GLU A 19 18.69 -5.36 -11.02
C GLU A 19 19.97 -5.58 -10.20
N MET A 20 19.85 -6.14 -8.99
CA MET A 20 21.01 -6.41 -8.12
C MET A 20 21.75 -7.70 -8.48
N LEU A 21 21.03 -8.72 -8.93
CA LEU A 21 21.54 -10.05 -9.24
C LEU A 21 21.45 -10.28 -10.75
N VAL A 22 22.39 -9.68 -11.47
CA VAL A 22 22.51 -9.82 -12.92
C VAL A 22 22.62 -11.31 -13.29
N TYR A 23 21.77 -11.74 -14.21
CA TYR A 23 21.78 -13.10 -14.75
C TYR A 23 23.16 -13.49 -15.30
N LYS A 24 23.60 -14.73 -15.05
CA LYS A 24 24.96 -15.25 -15.37
C LYS A 24 26.12 -14.51 -14.69
N SER A 25 25.86 -13.78 -13.61
CA SER A 25 26.93 -13.31 -12.72
C SER A 25 27.39 -14.42 -11.76
N ASP A 26 28.59 -14.28 -11.20
CA ASP A 26 29.09 -15.17 -10.14
C ASP A 26 28.12 -15.25 -8.95
N CYS A 27 27.40 -14.16 -8.66
CA CYS A 27 26.41 -14.13 -7.58
C CYS A 27 25.19 -14.99 -7.92
N TRP A 28 24.75 -14.98 -9.18
CA TRP A 28 23.66 -15.81 -9.69
C TRP A 28 23.99 -17.30 -9.59
N ASP A 29 25.16 -17.71 -10.08
CA ASP A 29 25.57 -19.13 -10.06
C ASP A 29 25.75 -19.64 -8.63
N ARG A 30 26.32 -18.80 -7.75
CA ARG A 30 26.42 -19.10 -6.32
C ARG A 30 25.04 -19.24 -5.66
N LEU A 31 24.05 -18.45 -6.07
CA LEU A 31 22.68 -18.53 -5.54
C LEU A 31 22.02 -19.84 -5.94
N LEU A 32 22.07 -20.21 -7.22
CA LEU A 32 21.55 -21.49 -7.71
C LEU A 32 22.25 -22.68 -7.04
N GLY A 33 23.57 -22.57 -6.79
CA GLY A 33 24.35 -23.55 -6.04
C GLY A 33 23.90 -23.69 -4.58
N LYS A 34 23.62 -22.57 -3.88
CA LYS A 34 23.13 -22.62 -2.48
C LYS A 34 21.70 -23.16 -2.35
N LEU A 35 20.97 -23.24 -3.45
CA LEU A 35 19.63 -23.85 -3.54
C LEU A 35 19.69 -25.36 -3.82
N ASN A 36 20.82 -26.05 -3.61
CA ASN A 36 20.91 -27.52 -3.77
C ASN A 36 20.03 -28.31 -2.80
N ASN A 37 19.63 -27.72 -1.67
CA ASN A 37 18.68 -28.32 -0.71
C ASN A 37 17.27 -27.71 -0.83
N SER A 38 16.94 -27.14 -1.99
CA SER A 38 15.60 -26.65 -2.31
C SER A 38 14.82 -27.70 -3.10
N PRO A 39 13.48 -27.59 -3.23
CA PRO A 39 12.69 -28.49 -4.06
C PRO A 39 12.91 -28.31 -5.57
N LEU A 40 13.79 -27.40 -5.99
CA LEU A 40 14.18 -27.25 -7.40
C LEU A 40 15.09 -28.40 -7.82
N THR A 41 14.62 -29.20 -8.78
CA THR A 41 15.42 -30.25 -9.40
C THR A 41 16.52 -29.64 -10.29
N PRO A 42 17.57 -30.40 -10.66
CA PRO A 42 18.55 -29.93 -11.63
C PRO A 42 17.93 -29.48 -12.97
N LYS A 43 16.83 -30.14 -13.39
CA LYS A 43 16.08 -29.76 -14.57
C LYS A 43 15.41 -28.40 -14.40
N ASP A 44 14.76 -28.17 -13.26
CA ASP A 44 14.13 -26.87 -12.96
C ASP A 44 15.18 -25.75 -12.98
N LYS A 45 16.34 -25.98 -12.36
CA LYS A 45 17.45 -25.02 -12.36
C LYS A 45 17.97 -24.69 -13.75
N GLY A 46 17.95 -25.64 -14.68
CA GLY A 46 18.34 -25.41 -16.07
C GLY A 46 17.34 -24.55 -16.87
N LEU A 47 16.11 -24.39 -16.37
CA LEU A 47 15.07 -23.57 -17.00
C LEU A 47 14.98 -22.16 -16.42
N ILE A 48 15.61 -21.90 -15.26
CA ILE A 48 15.61 -20.60 -14.61
C ILE A 48 16.59 -19.67 -15.35
N ASN A 49 16.03 -18.72 -16.10
CA ASN A 49 16.79 -17.73 -16.88
C ASN A 49 16.68 -16.30 -16.31
N SER A 50 15.90 -16.11 -15.25
CA SER A 50 15.72 -14.82 -14.60
C SER A 50 15.46 -14.98 -13.11
N ILE A 51 15.65 -13.90 -12.34
CA ILE A 51 15.23 -13.85 -10.93
C ILE A 51 13.73 -14.12 -10.82
N GLN A 52 12.92 -13.69 -11.78
CA GLN A 52 11.49 -13.96 -11.79
C GLN A 52 11.18 -15.46 -11.89
N ASP A 53 11.81 -16.17 -12.83
CA ASP A 53 11.67 -17.62 -12.99
C ASP A 53 12.05 -18.36 -11.70
N LEU A 54 13.05 -17.84 -10.98
CA LEU A 54 13.49 -18.41 -9.72
C LEU A 54 12.41 -18.24 -8.64
N PHE A 55 11.84 -17.05 -8.49
CA PHE A 55 10.80 -16.81 -7.50
C PHE A 55 9.52 -17.59 -7.82
N GLU A 56 9.09 -17.60 -9.08
CA GLU A 56 7.94 -18.38 -9.55
C GLU A 56 8.15 -19.87 -9.28
N GLY A 57 9.29 -20.44 -9.69
CA GLY A 57 9.60 -21.85 -9.46
C GLY A 57 9.69 -22.22 -7.97
N LEU A 58 10.18 -21.33 -7.11
CA LEU A 58 10.21 -21.57 -5.67
C LEU A 58 8.84 -21.44 -5.01
N MET A 59 7.97 -20.55 -5.50
CA MET A 59 6.58 -20.41 -5.04
C MET A 59 5.73 -21.60 -5.46
N ASP A 60 5.85 -22.05 -6.71
CA ASP A 60 5.14 -23.22 -7.25
C ASP A 60 5.46 -24.50 -6.48
N LYS A 61 6.67 -24.59 -5.91
CA LYS A 61 7.10 -25.69 -5.06
C LYS A 61 6.86 -25.45 -3.56
N GLU A 62 6.12 -24.39 -3.22
CA GLU A 62 5.80 -23.99 -1.84
C GLU A 62 7.03 -23.83 -0.93
N TYR A 63 8.20 -23.56 -1.53
CA TYR A 63 9.43 -23.36 -0.77
C TYR A 63 9.46 -21.99 -0.10
N ILE A 64 8.89 -21.00 -0.80
CA ILE A 64 8.64 -19.64 -0.34
C ILE A 64 7.17 -19.31 -0.59
N GLY A 65 6.66 -18.31 0.11
CA GLY A 65 5.31 -17.79 -0.09
C GLY A 65 5.27 -16.27 0.06
N TYR A 66 4.13 -15.67 -0.24
CA TYR A 66 3.93 -14.24 0.00
C TYR A 66 4.09 -13.95 1.50
N GLY A 67 5.15 -13.22 1.84
CA GLY A 67 5.46 -12.89 3.23
C GLY A 67 6.25 -13.96 3.99
N ASP A 68 6.64 -15.06 3.34
CA ASP A 68 7.58 -16.05 3.87
C ASP A 68 8.72 -16.23 2.87
N TYR A 69 9.75 -15.39 3.02
CA TYR A 69 10.95 -15.43 2.19
C TYR A 69 12.19 -15.80 3.00
N GLU A 70 12.04 -16.11 4.28
CA GLU A 70 13.16 -16.26 5.21
C GLU A 70 14.19 -17.30 4.73
N LYS A 71 13.72 -18.45 4.22
CA LYS A 71 14.58 -19.53 3.72
C LYS A 71 15.44 -19.05 2.56
N LEU A 72 14.84 -18.40 1.56
CA LEU A 72 15.55 -17.84 0.41
C LEU A 72 16.50 -16.72 0.85
N ARG A 73 16.02 -15.81 1.69
CA ARG A 73 16.80 -14.70 2.25
C ARG A 73 18.06 -15.17 2.96
N LYS A 74 17.98 -16.21 3.81
CA LYS A 74 19.14 -16.78 4.50
C LYS A 74 20.18 -17.36 3.54
N LYS A 75 19.75 -17.93 2.41
CA LYS A 75 20.67 -18.43 1.37
C LYS A 75 21.31 -17.25 0.62
N MET A 76 20.50 -16.26 0.27
CA MET A 76 20.92 -15.06 -0.44
C MET A 76 21.88 -14.19 0.38
N SER A 77 21.69 -14.05 1.70
CA SER A 77 22.55 -13.20 2.55
C SER A 77 24.00 -13.68 2.59
N GLY A 78 24.22 -14.99 2.47
CA GLY A 78 25.55 -15.58 2.37
C GLY A 78 26.21 -15.44 0.99
N ILE A 79 25.63 -14.66 0.08
CA ILE A 79 26.14 -14.41 -1.28
C ILE A 79 26.09 -12.90 -1.57
N HIS A 80 24.93 -12.28 -1.35
CA HIS A 80 24.66 -10.90 -1.68
C HIS A 80 23.78 -10.25 -0.59
N ASN A 81 24.43 -9.66 0.41
CA ASN A 81 23.77 -9.14 1.61
C ASN A 81 22.77 -8.01 1.33
N LEU A 82 23.04 -7.16 0.35
CA LEU A 82 22.14 -6.05 -0.01
C LEU A 82 20.80 -6.56 -0.56
N ALA A 83 20.85 -7.43 -1.58
CA ALA A 83 19.68 -8.16 -2.09
C ALA A 83 18.90 -8.87 -0.97
N ALA A 84 19.56 -9.57 -0.05
CA ALA A 84 18.87 -10.19 1.09
C ALA A 84 18.19 -9.18 2.03
N THR A 85 18.80 -8.00 2.20
CA THR A 85 18.22 -6.89 2.98
C THR A 85 16.98 -6.33 2.29
N GLU A 86 17.00 -6.19 0.97
CA GLU A 86 15.83 -5.75 0.20
C GLU A 86 14.69 -6.77 0.28
N VAL A 87 14.99 -8.07 0.13
CA VAL A 87 13.98 -9.14 0.35
C VAL A 87 13.35 -9.01 1.74
N MET A 88 14.14 -8.77 2.80
CA MET A 88 13.59 -8.56 4.15
C MET A 88 12.67 -7.33 4.25
N LYS A 89 13.02 -6.22 3.58
CA LYS A 89 12.20 -5.00 3.61
C LYS A 89 10.84 -5.26 2.95
N TYR A 90 10.83 -5.92 1.79
CA TYR A 90 9.59 -6.27 1.09
C TYR A 90 8.79 -7.35 1.81
N GLU A 91 9.45 -8.36 2.38
CA GLU A 91 8.83 -9.38 3.25
C GLU A 91 7.98 -8.73 4.34
N LYS A 92 8.55 -7.75 5.07
CA LYS A 92 7.83 -7.00 6.11
C LYS A 92 6.66 -6.17 5.56
N ARG A 93 6.80 -5.58 4.37
CA ARG A 93 5.71 -4.81 3.73
C ARG A 93 4.57 -5.72 3.30
N ILE A 94 4.90 -6.87 2.71
CA ILE A 94 3.93 -7.88 2.29
C ILE A 94 3.19 -8.46 3.50
N GLN A 95 3.90 -8.83 4.58
CA GLN A 95 3.27 -9.30 5.81
C GLN A 95 2.26 -8.30 6.36
N ARG A 96 2.62 -7.01 6.44
CA ARG A 96 1.69 -5.95 6.87
C ARG A 96 0.48 -5.84 5.96
N GLN A 97 0.65 -5.97 4.65
CA GLN A 97 -0.46 -5.93 3.71
C GLN A 97 -1.42 -7.12 3.91
N ILE A 98 -0.87 -8.33 4.09
CA ILE A 98 -1.65 -9.53 4.40
C ILE A 98 -2.46 -9.33 5.70
N GLU A 99 -1.85 -8.78 6.74
CA GLU A 99 -2.54 -8.47 8.01
C GLU A 99 -3.70 -7.47 7.81
N MET A 100 -3.50 -6.42 7.01
CA MET A 100 -4.56 -5.44 6.70
C MET A 100 -5.71 -6.09 5.91
N ASP A 101 -5.39 -6.91 4.91
CA ASP A 101 -6.38 -7.60 4.07
C ASP A 101 -7.22 -8.60 4.90
N GLU A 102 -6.58 -9.29 5.85
CA GLU A 102 -7.28 -10.17 6.80
C GLU A 102 -8.21 -9.37 7.73
N GLU A 103 -7.76 -8.23 8.24
CA GLU A 103 -8.58 -7.40 9.12
C GLU A 103 -9.81 -6.84 8.39
N GLU A 104 -9.65 -6.37 7.15
CA GLU A 104 -10.74 -5.91 6.32
C GLU A 104 -11.74 -7.03 6.02
N SER A 105 -11.25 -8.22 5.69
CA SER A 105 -12.09 -9.42 5.46
C SER A 105 -12.91 -9.78 6.70
N ARG A 106 -12.32 -9.70 7.90
CA ARG A 106 -13.03 -9.94 9.17
C ARG A 106 -14.10 -8.88 9.44
N LYS A 107 -13.85 -7.61 9.10
CA LYS A 107 -14.84 -6.52 9.24
C LYS A 107 -16.03 -6.70 8.30
N ILE A 108 -15.79 -7.12 7.06
CA ILE A 108 -16.84 -7.42 6.08
C ILE A 108 -17.68 -8.63 6.53
N GLY A 109 -17.02 -9.68 7.02
CA GLY A 109 -17.71 -10.88 7.54
C GLY A 109 -18.63 -10.57 8.73
N LYS A 110 -18.21 -9.69 9.64
CA LYS A 110 -19.05 -9.24 10.77
C LYS A 110 -20.27 -8.44 10.31
N ARG A 111 -20.12 -7.55 9.33
CA ARG A 111 -21.24 -6.76 8.77
C ARG A 111 -22.31 -7.63 8.12
N ARG A 112 -21.90 -8.64 7.33
CA ARG A 112 -22.84 -9.58 6.70
C ARG A 112 -23.59 -10.45 7.72
N ARG A 113 -22.96 -10.76 8.85
CA ARG A 113 -23.61 -11.53 9.93
C ARG A 113 -24.65 -10.70 10.68
N SER A 114 -24.35 -9.42 10.95
CA SER A 114 -25.32 -8.49 11.53
C SER A 114 -26.48 -8.14 10.57
N GLU A 115 -26.22 -8.07 9.26
CA GLU A 115 -27.26 -7.85 8.24
C GLU A 115 -28.21 -9.06 8.11
N ASN A 116 -27.68 -10.30 8.15
CA ASN A 116 -28.50 -11.50 8.13
C ASN A 116 -29.33 -11.69 9.42
N GLU A 117 -28.78 -11.33 10.59
CA GLU A 117 -29.54 -11.37 11.86
C GLU A 117 -30.65 -10.30 11.88
N GLU A 118 -30.39 -9.10 11.35
CA GLU A 118 -31.42 -8.07 11.14
C GLU A 118 -32.50 -8.51 10.14
N GLU A 119 -32.16 -9.23 9.06
CA GLU A 119 -33.13 -9.65 8.05
C GLU A 119 -34.08 -10.77 8.56
N THR A 120 -33.59 -11.65 9.43
CA THR A 120 -34.46 -12.58 10.17
C THR A 120 -35.31 -11.90 11.25
N GLY A 121 -34.82 -10.82 11.87
CA GLY A 121 -35.59 -10.01 12.82
C GLY A 121 -36.69 -9.17 12.17
N ARG A 122 -36.41 -8.59 10.99
CA ARG A 122 -37.37 -7.75 10.23
C ARG A 122 -38.60 -8.51 9.75
N ARG A 123 -38.48 -9.81 9.43
CA ARG A 123 -39.65 -10.65 9.10
C ARG A 123 -40.60 -10.89 10.28
N GLN A 124 -40.14 -10.76 11.53
CA GLN A 124 -41.01 -10.79 12.71
C GLN A 124 -41.59 -9.40 13.05
N GLU A 125 -40.90 -8.31 12.70
CA GLU A 125 -41.36 -6.93 12.95
C GLU A 125 -42.34 -6.38 11.92
N ASP A 126 -42.33 -6.87 10.67
CA ASP A 126 -43.30 -6.49 9.63
C ASP A 126 -44.76 -6.81 10.02
N HIS A 127 -44.96 -7.77 10.94
CA HIS A 127 -46.29 -8.05 11.48
C HIS A 127 -46.75 -7.03 12.54
N ARG A 128 -45.80 -6.30 13.16
CA ARG A 128 -46.07 -5.24 14.16
C ARG A 128 -46.05 -3.82 13.56
N ALA A 129 -45.40 -3.62 12.41
CA ALA A 129 -45.21 -2.32 11.77
C ALA A 129 -46.46 -1.70 11.11
N ARG A 130 -47.59 -2.41 11.01
CA ARG A 130 -48.87 -1.80 10.59
C ARG A 130 -49.49 -0.85 11.63
N LYS A 131 -48.89 -0.68 12.82
CA LYS A 131 -49.49 0.08 13.93
C LYS A 131 -48.85 1.43 14.28
N ARG A 132 -47.79 1.88 13.60
CA ARG A 132 -47.18 3.19 13.89
C ARG A 132 -46.80 3.93 12.62
N VAL A 133 -47.83 4.37 11.90
CA VAL A 133 -47.75 5.64 11.19
C VAL A 133 -47.38 6.71 12.22
N ARG A 134 -46.47 7.63 11.83
CA ARG A 134 -46.29 9.00 12.34
C ARG A 134 -45.01 9.25 13.17
N ARG A 135 -44.22 10.21 12.65
CA ARG A 135 -42.97 10.85 13.13
C ARG A 135 -41.70 10.11 12.75
N GLU A 136 -40.66 10.71 12.18
CA GLU A 136 -40.34 12.10 11.83
C GLU A 136 -39.15 12.04 10.87
N SER A 137 -39.10 12.97 9.91
CA SER A 137 -37.94 13.23 9.06
C SER A 137 -36.79 13.79 9.90
N LEU A 138 -35.60 13.19 9.86
CA LEU A 138 -34.36 13.86 10.22
C LEU A 138 -33.22 13.36 9.34
N GLY A 139 -32.71 14.26 8.50
CA GLY A 139 -31.44 14.12 7.81
C GLY A 139 -30.34 13.91 8.85
N SER A 140 -29.59 12.82 8.70
CA SER A 140 -28.53 12.48 9.62
C SER A 140 -27.24 13.14 9.14
N ASN A 141 -26.83 14.20 9.85
CA ASN A 141 -25.44 14.63 9.92
C ASN A 141 -24.61 13.48 10.51
N ARG A 142 -24.24 12.53 9.66
CA ARG A 142 -23.38 11.41 10.04
C ARG A 142 -21.98 11.96 10.27
N THR A 143 -21.51 11.90 11.51
CA THR A 143 -20.12 12.21 11.85
C THR A 143 -19.22 11.09 11.33
N VAL A 144 -18.27 11.45 10.47
CA VAL A 144 -17.30 10.51 9.89
C VAL A 144 -16.39 9.99 11.00
N THR A 145 -16.33 8.66 11.15
CA THR A 145 -15.52 7.99 12.17
C THR A 145 -14.01 8.11 11.88
N LYS A 146 -13.17 7.90 12.90
CA LYS A 146 -11.70 7.95 12.75
C LYS A 146 -11.15 6.95 11.71
N ASP A 147 -11.76 5.77 11.63
CA ASP A 147 -11.35 4.75 10.65
C ASP A 147 -11.79 5.11 9.23
N GLU A 148 -12.96 5.72 9.06
CA GLU A 148 -13.38 6.27 7.77
C GLU A 148 -12.47 7.42 7.32
N LYS A 149 -12.05 8.31 8.23
CA LYS A 149 -11.07 9.37 7.91
C LYS A 149 -9.72 8.80 7.47
N ARG A 150 -9.25 7.71 8.09
CA ARG A 150 -8.03 7.00 7.67
C ARG A 150 -8.16 6.38 6.29
N LYS A 151 -9.31 5.77 5.99
CA LYS A 151 -9.59 5.21 4.67
C LYS A 151 -9.60 6.31 3.60
N LEU A 152 -10.32 7.40 3.86
CA LEU A 152 -10.37 8.56 2.98
C LEU A 152 -8.99 9.20 2.78
N HIS A 153 -8.14 9.24 3.82
CA HIS A 153 -6.75 9.67 3.68
C HIS A 153 -5.96 8.76 2.73
N GLY A 154 -6.06 7.44 2.91
CA GLY A 154 -5.38 6.48 2.03
C GLY A 154 -5.83 6.58 0.57
N ASP A 155 -7.13 6.78 0.34
CA ASP A 155 -7.69 6.98 -0.98
C ASP A 155 -7.23 8.30 -1.62
N MET A 156 -7.18 9.40 -0.84
CA MET A 156 -6.66 10.70 -1.28
C MET A 156 -5.18 10.59 -1.71
N VAL A 157 -4.34 9.96 -0.89
CA VAL A 157 -2.92 9.80 -1.18
C VAL A 157 -2.70 8.96 -2.44
N ARG A 158 -3.54 7.94 -2.68
CA ARG A 158 -3.51 7.16 -3.93
C ARG A 158 -3.82 8.03 -5.14
N GLU A 159 -4.92 8.78 -5.09
CA GLU A 159 -5.38 9.62 -6.20
C GLU A 159 -4.36 10.72 -6.52
N LEU A 160 -3.74 11.33 -5.49
CA LEU A 160 -2.63 12.27 -5.66
C LEU A 160 -1.40 11.61 -6.30
N ASN A 161 -1.07 10.37 -5.90
CA ASN A 161 0.04 9.63 -6.46
C ASN A 161 -0.18 9.31 -7.95
N ASP A 162 -1.41 8.94 -8.30
CA ASP A 162 -1.77 8.63 -9.69
C ASP A 162 -1.72 9.90 -10.55
N GLU A 163 -2.23 11.03 -10.06
CA GLU A 163 -2.18 12.30 -10.81
C GLU A 163 -0.74 12.80 -10.98
N LEU A 164 0.11 12.73 -9.94
CA LEU A 164 1.53 13.10 -10.05
C LEU A 164 2.35 12.09 -10.87
N GLY A 165 2.04 10.80 -10.78
CA GLY A 165 2.74 9.72 -11.45
C GLY A 165 2.38 9.57 -12.92
N SER A 166 1.19 10.02 -13.33
CA SER A 166 0.64 9.77 -14.66
C SER A 166 1.21 10.65 -15.79
N GLY A 167 2.05 11.66 -15.52
CA GLY A 167 2.34 12.63 -16.59
C GLY A 167 3.65 13.40 -16.61
N MET A 168 4.28 13.77 -15.49
CA MET A 168 5.44 14.67 -15.57
C MET A 168 6.43 14.48 -14.41
N VAL A 169 7.60 13.90 -14.71
CA VAL A 169 8.79 13.90 -13.83
C VAL A 169 9.10 15.31 -13.29
N LYS A 170 8.79 16.35 -14.07
CA LYS A 170 8.91 17.76 -13.67
C LYS A 170 8.01 18.14 -12.49
N ASN A 171 6.77 17.64 -12.44
CA ASN A 171 5.83 17.96 -11.36
C ASN A 171 6.29 17.33 -10.04
N TRP A 172 6.88 16.12 -10.11
CA TRP A 172 7.48 15.48 -8.94
C TRP A 172 8.71 16.24 -8.41
N ALA A 173 9.56 16.74 -9.31
CA ALA A 173 10.68 17.59 -8.93
C ALA A 173 10.22 18.92 -8.30
N SER A 174 9.21 19.58 -8.87
CA SER A 174 8.60 20.78 -8.31
C SER A 174 8.00 20.52 -6.93
N PHE A 175 7.29 19.40 -6.76
CA PHE A 175 6.75 18.97 -5.46
C PHE A 175 7.86 18.82 -4.41
N LYS A 176 8.97 18.12 -4.73
CA LYS A 176 10.11 17.97 -3.83
C LYS A 176 10.78 19.31 -3.50
N ASN A 177 10.91 20.21 -4.48
CA ASN A 177 11.42 21.55 -4.24
C ASN A 177 10.52 22.33 -3.28
N ASN A 178 9.20 22.24 -3.44
CA ASN A 178 8.26 22.89 -2.53
C ASN A 178 8.36 22.29 -1.12
N MET A 179 8.51 20.97 -0.98
CA MET A 179 8.79 20.36 0.33
C MET A 179 10.10 20.87 0.96
N LYS A 180 11.15 21.05 0.15
CA LYS A 180 12.43 21.60 0.60
C LYS A 180 12.26 23.01 1.14
N TYR A 181 11.69 23.91 0.35
CA TYR A 181 11.70 25.34 0.63
C TYR A 181 10.54 25.81 1.51
N LYS A 182 9.36 25.21 1.40
CA LYS A 182 8.18 25.62 2.18
C LYS A 182 8.08 24.88 3.52
N LEU A 183 8.54 23.64 3.57
CA LEU A 183 8.40 22.78 4.76
C LEU A 183 9.73 22.46 5.46
N ASP A 184 10.85 22.93 4.91
CA ASP A 184 12.21 22.79 5.47
C ASP A 184 12.66 21.31 5.57
N PHE A 185 12.41 20.55 4.50
CA PHE A 185 12.89 19.17 4.37
C PHE A 185 14.34 19.14 3.88
N GLY A 186 15.19 18.40 4.59
CA GLY A 186 16.58 18.16 4.18
C GLY A 186 16.69 17.27 2.93
N GLU A 187 17.73 17.48 2.13
CA GLU A 187 17.94 16.76 0.86
C GLU A 187 18.00 15.24 1.02
N ALA A 188 18.59 14.75 2.12
CA ALA A 188 18.64 13.32 2.41
C ALA A 188 17.22 12.71 2.52
N VAL A 189 16.30 13.41 3.21
CA VAL A 189 14.91 12.94 3.35
C VAL A 189 14.18 12.99 2.01
N LEU A 190 14.44 14.02 1.21
CA LEU A 190 13.83 14.16 -0.12
C LEU A 190 14.35 13.11 -1.12
N GLY A 191 15.57 12.60 -0.93
CA GLY A 191 16.13 11.51 -1.71
C GLY A 191 15.34 10.21 -1.55
N ASP A 192 14.90 9.91 -0.33
CA ASP A 192 14.14 8.70 0.02
C ASP A 192 12.65 8.77 -0.34
N ILE A 193 12.13 9.96 -0.63
CA ILE A 193 10.73 10.16 -1.02
C ILE A 193 10.57 9.85 -2.52
N THR A 194 9.98 8.70 -2.85
CA THR A 194 9.80 8.26 -4.25
C THR A 194 8.36 8.36 -4.74
N ASP A 195 7.41 8.53 -3.83
CA ASP A 195 5.97 8.53 -4.13
C ASP A 195 5.18 9.38 -3.10
N MET A 196 3.90 9.63 -3.36
CA MET A 196 3.09 10.46 -2.46
C MET A 196 2.87 9.82 -1.09
N TYR A 197 2.91 8.48 -1.00
CA TYR A 197 2.79 7.76 0.26
C TYR A 197 3.96 8.04 1.19
N SER A 198 5.19 7.90 0.68
CA SER A 198 6.41 8.23 1.40
C SER A 198 6.46 9.71 1.76
N ALA A 199 6.05 10.61 0.85
CA ALA A 199 5.97 12.05 1.12
C ALA A 199 5.01 12.36 2.29
N CYS A 200 3.76 11.90 2.21
CA CYS A 200 2.76 12.15 3.24
C CYS A 200 3.16 11.52 4.59
N LYS A 201 3.75 10.33 4.56
CA LYS A 201 4.25 9.66 5.76
C LYS A 201 5.34 10.48 6.44
N GLU A 202 6.31 11.00 5.70
CA GLU A 202 7.37 11.85 6.25
C GLU A 202 6.83 13.21 6.73
N MET A 203 5.86 13.80 6.03
CA MET A 203 5.17 15.01 6.47
C MET A 203 4.42 14.79 7.79
N MET A 204 3.75 13.65 7.96
CA MET A 204 3.12 13.28 9.24
C MET A 204 4.14 13.02 10.34
N ALA A 205 5.23 12.30 10.04
CA ALA A 205 6.28 11.99 11.01
C ALA A 205 6.95 13.25 11.57
N LYS A 206 7.08 14.29 10.74
CA LYS A 206 7.58 15.62 11.14
C LYS A 206 6.49 16.57 11.67
N GLY A 207 5.26 16.10 11.83
CA GLY A 207 4.14 16.90 12.34
C GLY A 207 3.73 18.05 11.42
N LYS A 208 4.05 17.98 10.12
CA LYS A 208 3.69 19.01 9.13
C LYS A 208 2.24 18.88 8.67
N ILE A 209 1.70 17.66 8.66
CA ILE A 209 0.29 17.39 8.35
C ILE A 209 -0.29 16.37 9.32
N GLU A 210 -1.61 16.34 9.42
CA GLU A 210 -2.38 15.32 10.15
C GLU A 210 -3.58 14.91 9.29
N ILE A 211 -4.19 13.75 9.58
CA ILE A 211 -5.40 13.32 8.86
C ILE A 211 -6.52 14.34 9.10
N GLY A 212 -6.95 14.97 8.01
CA GLY A 212 -7.96 16.04 8.02
C GLY A 212 -7.39 17.45 8.24
N LYS A 213 -6.07 17.62 8.32
CA LYS A 213 -5.38 18.91 8.32
C LYS A 213 -4.29 18.89 7.26
N TYR A 214 -4.65 19.34 6.06
CA TYR A 214 -3.79 19.25 4.87
C TYR A 214 -3.31 20.61 4.35
N ASP A 215 -3.44 21.69 5.12
CA ASP A 215 -3.04 23.04 4.69
C ASP A 215 -1.60 23.09 4.18
N LYS A 216 -0.68 22.40 4.87
CA LYS A 216 0.73 22.29 4.46
C LYS A 216 0.95 21.39 3.24
N LEU A 217 0.07 20.44 2.98
CA LEU A 217 0.12 19.66 1.74
C LEU A 217 -0.40 20.50 0.57
N ILE A 218 -1.50 21.23 0.77
CA ILE A 218 -2.06 22.18 -0.19
C ILE A 218 -0.99 23.20 -0.58
N GLU A 219 -0.34 23.83 0.40
CA GLU A 219 0.73 24.80 0.18
C GLU A 219 1.87 24.23 -0.70
N VAL A 220 2.16 22.94 -0.60
CA VAL A 220 3.20 22.28 -1.40
C VAL A 220 2.72 21.96 -2.83
N VAL A 221 1.47 21.54 -3.01
CA VAL A 221 0.96 21.08 -4.31
C VAL A 221 0.32 22.16 -5.16
N GLU A 222 -0.09 23.29 -4.55
CA GLU A 222 -0.80 24.38 -5.24
C GLU A 222 -0.01 24.95 -6.43
N ASP A 223 1.30 25.15 -6.25
CA ASP A 223 2.19 25.64 -7.31
C ASP A 223 2.61 24.55 -8.31
N VAL A 224 2.24 23.29 -8.05
CA VAL A 224 2.59 22.16 -8.91
C VAL A 224 1.47 21.91 -9.91
N ASP A 225 0.25 21.70 -9.42
CA ASP A 225 -0.95 21.50 -10.24
C ASP A 225 -2.21 21.74 -9.40
N LYS A 226 -3.09 22.61 -9.89
CA LYS A 226 -4.38 22.92 -9.23
C LYS A 226 -5.24 21.69 -9.02
N LYS A 227 -5.16 20.69 -9.91
CA LYS A 227 -5.92 19.44 -9.74
C LYS A 227 -5.56 18.69 -8.45
N LEU A 228 -4.32 18.81 -7.97
CA LEU A 228 -3.91 18.18 -6.71
C LEU A 228 -4.61 18.84 -5.52
N VAL A 229 -4.83 20.16 -5.58
CA VAL A 229 -5.62 20.88 -4.59
C VAL A 229 -7.09 20.43 -4.65
N ASP A 230 -7.65 20.30 -5.85
CA ASP A 230 -9.03 19.83 -6.04
C ASP A 230 -9.23 18.42 -5.45
N ILE A 231 -8.25 17.53 -5.62
CA ILE A 231 -8.26 16.20 -5.01
C ILE A 231 -8.29 16.33 -3.48
N ILE A 232 -7.40 17.12 -2.87
CA ILE A 232 -7.37 17.27 -1.41
C ILE A 232 -8.70 17.80 -0.87
N ASN A 233 -9.24 18.86 -1.49
CA ASN A 233 -10.50 19.48 -1.07
C ASN A 233 -11.68 18.51 -1.20
N LYS A 234 -11.77 17.75 -2.30
CA LYS A 234 -12.77 16.68 -2.48
C LYS A 234 -12.74 15.66 -1.34
N TYR A 235 -11.57 15.32 -0.80
CA TYR A 235 -11.47 14.38 0.33
C TYR A 235 -11.72 15.03 1.69
N LEU A 236 -11.40 16.32 1.87
CA LEU A 236 -11.79 17.08 3.07
C LEU A 236 -13.31 17.15 3.21
N GLU A 237 -14.03 17.44 2.13
CA GLU A 237 -15.50 17.45 2.12
C GLU A 237 -16.08 16.09 2.50
N LYS A 238 -15.54 14.99 1.93
CA LYS A 238 -15.94 13.63 2.30
C LYS A 238 -15.66 13.30 3.78
N MET A 239 -14.68 13.96 4.40
CA MET A 239 -14.38 13.83 5.83
C MET A 239 -15.26 14.72 6.71
N GLY A 240 -16.13 15.55 6.13
CA GLY A 240 -16.96 16.54 6.82
C GLY A 240 -16.15 17.72 7.34
N ILE A 241 -15.08 18.10 6.63
CA ILE A 241 -14.19 19.21 6.96
C ILE A 241 -14.37 20.27 5.88
N GLU A 242 -14.50 21.53 6.28
CA GLU A 242 -14.60 22.65 5.33
C GLU A 242 -13.33 22.73 4.48
N SER A 243 -13.50 22.82 3.16
CA SER A 243 -12.42 22.98 2.20
C SER A 243 -11.67 24.29 2.45
N THR A 244 -10.35 24.25 2.33
CA THR A 244 -9.52 25.46 2.40
C THR A 244 -9.62 26.20 1.05
N PRO A 245 -9.74 27.55 1.04
CA PRO A 245 -9.84 28.35 -0.20
C PRO A 245 -8.62 28.24 -1.11
#